data_AF-I0V6K6-F1
#
_entry.id   AF-I0V6K6-F1
#
_cell.length_a   1.000
_cell.length_b   1.000
_cell.length_c   1.000
_cell.angle_alpha   90.00
_cell.angle_beta   90.00
_cell.angle_gamma   90.00
#
_symmetry.space_group_name_H-M   'P 1'
#
loop_
_entity.id
_entity.type
_entity.pdbx_description
1 polymer ?
#
loop_
_entity_poly.entity_id
_entity_poly.type
_entity_poly.pdbx_seq_one_letter_code
_entity_poly.pdbx_strand_id
1 'polypeptide(L)'
;MKLLPKTVARTVAVIALALGTVGVTGSPALAQTEDPRATVFPGNATTCEDAGLEGEILTPGVDFTYTGGGPDDQFVTIESVSEGTEVTGIVVKGGPNYNVYVPGTLGLPADPPWEDLRSPLNEGGNIPTISHWFVCGTPGDGNGNGNGDGDKCCPGLLGIFQLENINQNSGYINETHGWKH
;
A
#
# COMPACT_ATOMS: atom_id res chain seq x y z
N MET A 1 -3.92 104.94 -12.52
CA MET A 1 -2.58 104.60 -13.05
C MET A 1 -1.90 103.64 -12.08
N LYS A 2 -1.89 102.33 -12.36
CA LYS A 2 -0.99 101.32 -11.78
C LYS A 2 -1.20 99.97 -12.50
N LEU A 3 -0.08 99.30 -12.70
CA LEU A 3 0.26 98.32 -13.72
C LEU A 3 -0.21 96.88 -13.44
N LEU A 4 -0.33 96.09 -14.53
CA LEU A 4 -0.45 94.61 -14.55
C LEU A 4 0.73 93.91 -13.82
N PRO A 5 0.60 92.61 -13.49
CA PRO A 5 1.28 91.61 -14.34
C PRO A 5 0.55 90.27 -14.55
N LYS A 6 0.81 89.67 -15.72
CA LYS A 6 0.50 88.30 -16.13
C LYS A 6 1.38 87.30 -15.36
N THR A 7 0.84 86.16 -14.94
CA THR A 7 1.71 85.00 -14.66
C THR A 7 1.06 83.66 -15.03
N VAL A 8 1.86 82.93 -15.81
CA VAL A 8 1.75 81.62 -16.44
C VAL A 8 1.36 80.48 -15.49
N ALA A 9 0.46 79.62 -15.95
CA ALA A 9 0.06 78.37 -15.28
C ALA A 9 1.24 77.39 -15.18
N ARG A 10 1.53 76.93 -13.96
CA ARG A 10 2.49 75.85 -13.71
C ARG A 10 1.75 74.54 -13.46
N THR A 11 1.92 73.59 -14.37
CA THR A 11 1.55 72.19 -14.24
C THR A 11 2.30 71.56 -13.06
N VAL A 12 1.57 70.94 -12.12
CA VAL A 12 2.16 70.12 -11.05
C VAL A 12 1.79 68.66 -11.31
N ALA A 13 2.81 67.84 -11.52
CA ALA A 13 2.72 66.40 -11.72
C ALA A 13 2.34 65.69 -10.40
N VAL A 14 1.36 64.80 -10.45
CA VAL A 14 0.96 63.94 -9.33
C VAL A 14 1.77 62.65 -9.41
N ILE A 15 2.74 62.47 -8.50
CA ILE A 15 3.43 61.19 -8.29
C ILE A 15 2.66 60.45 -7.21
N ALA A 16 1.84 59.48 -7.62
CA ALA A 16 1.20 58.54 -6.70
C ALA A 16 2.20 57.42 -6.35
N LEU A 17 2.80 57.50 -5.17
CA LEU A 17 3.56 56.40 -4.58
C LEU A 17 2.57 55.36 -4.01
N ALA A 18 2.31 54.30 -4.76
CA ALA A 18 1.56 53.16 -4.27
C ALA A 18 2.50 52.24 -3.48
N LEU A 19 2.41 52.27 -2.14
CA LEU A 19 3.05 51.30 -1.26
C LEU A 19 2.23 50.00 -1.31
N GLY A 20 2.65 49.06 -2.16
CA GLY A 20 2.09 47.71 -2.21
C GLY A 20 2.63 46.88 -1.04
N THR A 21 1.84 46.74 0.03
CA THR A 21 2.09 45.73 1.06
C THR A 21 1.72 44.37 0.51
N VAL A 22 2.72 43.55 0.17
CA VAL A 22 2.54 42.14 -0.19
C VAL A 22 2.17 41.39 1.08
N GLY A 23 0.88 41.05 1.22
CA GLY A 23 0.42 40.14 2.26
C GLY A 23 0.87 38.73 1.92
N VAL A 24 1.93 38.25 2.57
CA VAL A 24 2.27 36.83 2.59
C VAL A 24 1.27 36.12 3.50
N THR A 25 0.18 35.62 2.92
CA THR A 25 -0.67 34.63 3.58
C THR A 25 0.07 33.30 3.56
N GLY A 26 0.91 33.06 4.56
CA GLY A 26 1.40 31.71 4.83
C GLY A 26 0.24 30.87 5.35
N SER A 27 -0.26 29.92 4.56
CA SER A 27 -1.18 28.91 5.07
C SER A 27 -0.47 28.15 6.19
N PRO A 28 -1.09 27.97 7.38
CA PRO A 28 -0.52 27.08 8.38
C PRO A 28 -0.44 25.68 7.77
N ALA A 29 0.77 25.12 7.67
CA ALA A 29 0.93 23.71 7.41
C ALA A 29 0.21 22.97 8.55
N LEU A 30 -0.90 22.29 8.25
CA LEU A 30 -1.51 21.40 9.22
C LEU A 30 -0.47 20.34 9.55
N ALA A 31 -0.10 20.24 10.83
CA ALA A 31 0.75 19.17 11.29
C ALA A 31 0.04 17.85 10.99
N GLN A 32 0.65 17.02 10.13
CA GLN A 32 0.14 15.68 9.90
C GLN A 32 0.25 14.90 11.23
N THR A 33 -0.70 14.02 11.48
CA THR A 33 -0.66 13.10 12.62
C THR A 33 -0.29 11.71 12.12
N GLU A 34 0.24 10.86 13.00
CA GLU A 34 0.53 9.47 12.62
C GLU A 34 -0.74 8.71 12.24
N ASP A 35 -0.58 7.66 11.43
CA ASP A 35 -1.71 6.84 10.99
C ASP A 35 -2.16 5.97 12.16
N PRO A 36 -3.37 6.19 12.71
CA PRO A 36 -3.83 5.46 13.89
C PRO A 36 -4.04 3.96 13.62
N ARG A 37 -4.07 3.54 12.34
CA ARG A 37 -4.22 2.15 11.93
C ARG A 37 -2.90 1.37 11.96
N ALA A 38 -1.78 2.04 12.18
CA ALA A 38 -0.45 1.45 12.16
C ALA A 38 0.22 1.48 13.54
N THR A 39 1.13 0.52 13.74
CA THR A 39 2.14 0.62 14.80
C THR A 39 3.47 1.04 14.19
N VAL A 40 4.09 2.08 14.75
CA VAL A 40 5.38 2.61 14.29
C VAL A 40 6.52 1.84 14.95
N PHE A 41 7.48 1.40 14.14
CA PHE A 41 8.70 0.74 14.61
C PHE A 41 9.95 1.42 14.05
N PRO A 42 11.03 1.53 14.86
CA PRO A 42 12.30 2.05 14.39
C PRO A 42 13.06 1.00 13.56
N GLY A 43 13.88 1.45 12.61
CA GLY A 43 14.83 0.60 11.89
C GLY A 43 14.38 0.22 10.48
N ASN A 44 14.91 -0.90 9.97
CA ASN A 44 14.74 -1.33 8.58
C ASN A 44 14.38 -2.81 8.54
N ALA A 45 13.09 -3.12 8.73
CA ALA A 45 12.59 -4.46 8.52
C ALA A 45 12.72 -4.83 7.04
N THR A 46 13.24 -6.01 6.74
CA THR A 46 13.34 -6.51 5.34
C THR A 46 12.68 -7.86 5.16
N THR A 47 12.22 -8.44 6.26
CA THR A 47 11.53 -9.72 6.33
C THR A 47 10.33 -9.62 7.27
N CYS A 48 9.43 -10.59 7.21
CA CYS A 48 8.30 -10.69 8.13
C CYS A 48 8.75 -10.91 9.57
N GLU A 49 9.79 -11.72 9.77
CA GLU A 49 10.40 -11.93 11.08
C GLU A 49 10.97 -10.64 11.67
N ASP A 50 11.68 -9.82 10.86
CA ASP A 50 12.20 -8.52 11.31
C ASP A 50 11.06 -7.58 11.78
N ALA A 51 9.89 -7.70 11.16
CA ALA A 51 8.69 -6.93 11.50
C ALA A 51 7.88 -7.55 12.66
N GLY A 52 8.28 -8.71 13.18
CA GLY A 52 7.54 -9.44 14.21
C GLY A 52 6.22 -10.05 13.70
N LEU A 53 6.13 -10.31 12.39
CA LEU A 53 4.97 -10.90 11.72
C LEU A 53 5.25 -12.36 11.38
N GLU A 54 4.21 -13.19 11.44
CA GLU A 54 4.27 -14.58 10.99
C GLU A 54 4.15 -14.69 9.47
N GLY A 55 4.62 -15.81 8.92
CA GLY A 55 4.53 -16.12 7.49
C GLY A 55 5.76 -15.68 6.69
N GLU A 56 5.57 -15.56 5.38
CA GLU A 56 6.59 -15.15 4.41
C GLU A 56 6.16 -13.91 3.64
N ILE A 57 7.11 -13.32 2.89
CA ILE A 57 6.80 -12.19 2.02
C ILE A 57 5.98 -12.70 0.83
N LEU A 58 4.76 -12.19 0.71
CA LEU A 58 3.86 -12.50 -0.40
C LEU A 58 4.32 -11.81 -1.69
N THR A 59 4.02 -12.46 -2.82
CA THR A 59 4.41 -12.03 -4.15
C THR A 59 3.31 -11.16 -4.79
N PRO A 60 3.59 -9.88 -5.12
CA PRO A 60 2.65 -9.05 -5.84
C PRO A 60 2.31 -9.60 -7.23
N GLY A 61 1.03 -9.55 -7.61
CA GLY A 61 0.50 -10.09 -8.87
C GLY A 61 0.22 -11.60 -8.84
N VAL A 62 0.64 -12.30 -7.78
CA VAL A 62 0.36 -13.72 -7.56
C VAL A 62 -0.56 -13.87 -6.35
N ASP A 63 -0.13 -13.35 -5.20
CA ASP A 63 -0.82 -13.50 -3.92
C ASP A 63 -1.76 -12.32 -3.62
N PHE A 64 -1.51 -11.17 -4.25
CA PHE A 64 -2.32 -9.96 -4.09
C PHE A 64 -2.12 -8.97 -5.24
N THR A 65 -3.01 -7.99 -5.39
CA THR A 65 -2.86 -6.85 -6.33
C THR A 65 -2.75 -5.53 -5.57
N TYR A 66 -2.10 -4.54 -6.17
CA TYR A 66 -1.85 -3.25 -5.53
C TYR A 66 -1.76 -2.11 -6.54
N THR A 67 -1.92 -0.89 -6.03
CA THR A 67 -1.66 0.36 -6.74
C THR A 67 -0.79 1.29 -5.88
N GLY A 68 -0.01 2.17 -6.52
CA GLY A 68 0.98 3.01 -5.84
C GLY A 68 2.20 2.22 -5.35
N GLY A 69 2.83 2.69 -4.27
CA GLY A 69 3.99 2.03 -3.66
C GLY A 69 5.27 2.05 -4.52
N GLY A 70 5.32 2.88 -5.55
CA GLY A 70 6.52 3.12 -6.35
C GLY A 70 7.56 3.98 -5.62
N PRO A 71 8.75 4.18 -6.23
CA PRO A 71 9.87 4.88 -5.62
C PRO A 71 9.63 6.38 -5.37
N ASP A 72 8.59 6.96 -5.98
CA ASP A 72 8.20 8.36 -5.82
C ASP A 72 6.85 8.51 -5.07
N ASP A 73 6.21 7.38 -4.71
CA ASP A 73 4.90 7.39 -4.07
C ASP A 73 5.02 7.52 -2.55
N GLN A 74 4.06 8.22 -1.94
CA GLN A 74 3.93 8.32 -0.48
C GLN A 74 2.94 7.31 0.11
N PHE A 75 2.15 6.68 -0.77
CA PHE A 75 1.06 5.79 -0.40
C PHE A 75 1.08 4.53 -1.27
N VAL A 76 0.61 3.43 -0.69
CA VAL A 76 0.33 2.17 -1.37
C VAL A 76 -1.06 1.69 -0.96
N THR A 77 -1.79 1.14 -1.91
CA THR A 77 -3.08 0.50 -1.68
C THR A 77 -2.98 -0.96 -2.10
N ILE A 78 -3.34 -1.86 -1.19
CA ILE A 78 -3.51 -3.28 -1.52
C ILE A 78 -4.98 -3.49 -1.88
N GLU A 79 -5.25 -3.82 -3.13
CA GLU A 79 -6.61 -3.80 -3.69
C GLU A 79 -7.35 -5.11 -3.44
N SER A 80 -6.67 -6.24 -3.60
CA SER A 80 -7.25 -7.57 -3.46
C SER A 80 -6.17 -8.57 -3.07
N VAL A 81 -6.60 -9.67 -2.46
CA VAL A 81 -5.77 -10.80 -2.04
C VAL A 81 -6.32 -12.06 -2.73
N SER A 82 -5.43 -12.91 -3.22
CA SER A 82 -5.78 -14.14 -3.92
C SER A 82 -6.47 -15.14 -3.00
N GLU A 83 -7.35 -15.97 -3.56
CA GLU A 83 -8.07 -16.97 -2.78
C GLU A 83 -7.11 -17.90 -2.02
N GLY A 84 -7.43 -18.18 -0.75
CA GLY A 84 -6.62 -19.00 0.14
C GLY A 84 -5.38 -18.30 0.73
N THR A 85 -5.06 -17.08 0.29
CA THR A 85 -3.96 -16.29 0.87
C THR A 85 -4.43 -15.61 2.14
N GLU A 86 -3.64 -15.69 3.20
CA GLU A 86 -3.88 -15.02 4.48
C GLU A 86 -2.82 -13.96 4.71
N VAL A 87 -3.23 -12.69 4.90
CA VAL A 87 -2.32 -11.58 5.18
C VAL A 87 -2.20 -11.38 6.70
N THR A 88 -0.98 -11.54 7.22
CA THR A 88 -0.67 -11.34 8.64
C THR A 88 -0.26 -9.90 8.94
N GLY A 89 0.26 -9.17 7.94
CA GLY A 89 0.53 -7.74 8.07
C GLY A 89 1.15 -7.11 6.84
N ILE A 90 1.15 -5.79 6.80
CA ILE A 90 1.69 -4.98 5.70
C ILE A 90 2.70 -4.01 6.29
N VAL A 91 3.89 -3.97 5.73
CA VAL A 91 5.00 -3.14 6.20
C VAL A 91 5.25 -2.05 5.18
N VAL A 92 5.20 -0.79 5.61
CA VAL A 92 5.51 0.37 4.75
C VAL A 92 6.62 1.20 5.37
N LYS A 93 7.75 1.29 4.69
CA LYS A 93 8.94 1.98 5.18
C LYS A 93 9.21 3.28 4.44
N GLY A 94 9.52 4.32 5.20
CA GLY A 94 10.11 5.56 4.72
C GLY A 94 11.00 6.20 5.78
N GLY A 95 12.15 6.74 5.35
CA GLY A 95 13.12 7.33 6.27
C GLY A 95 13.68 6.31 7.28
N PRO A 96 13.86 6.68 8.57
CA PRO A 96 14.50 5.81 9.56
C PRO A 96 13.58 4.73 10.16
N ASN A 97 12.25 4.85 9.98
CA ASN A 97 11.25 4.02 10.66
C ASN A 97 10.34 3.30 9.63
N TYR A 98 9.48 2.40 10.10
CA TYR A 98 8.45 1.74 9.30
C TYR A 98 7.13 1.62 10.07
N ASN A 99 6.03 1.54 9.32
CA ASN A 99 4.70 1.26 9.83
C ASN A 99 4.38 -0.22 9.60
N VAL A 100 3.75 -0.84 10.59
CA VAL A 100 3.14 -2.17 10.46
C VAL A 100 1.63 -2.02 10.60
N TYR A 101 0.93 -2.52 9.60
CA TYR A 101 -0.51 -2.57 9.50
C TYR A 101 -0.95 -4.03 9.63
N VAL A 102 -1.78 -4.35 10.61
CA VAL A 102 -2.30 -5.72 10.81
C VAL A 102 -3.79 -5.71 10.49
N PRO A 103 -4.27 -6.44 9.46
CA PRO A 103 -5.68 -6.51 9.11
C PRO A 103 -6.58 -6.85 10.31
N GLY A 104 -7.72 -6.16 10.41
CA GLY A 104 -8.69 -6.35 11.49
C GLY A 104 -8.28 -5.76 12.84
N THR A 105 -7.16 -5.04 12.92
CA THR A 105 -6.67 -4.39 14.15
C THR A 105 -6.55 -2.87 13.97
N LEU A 106 -6.55 -2.12 15.07
CA LEU A 106 -6.35 -0.66 15.09
C LEU A 106 -7.27 0.14 14.13
N GLY A 107 -8.44 -0.42 13.80
CA GLY A 107 -9.39 0.20 12.87
C GLY A 107 -9.05 0.00 11.39
N LEU A 108 -8.03 -0.79 11.07
CA LEU A 108 -7.82 -1.31 9.72
C LEU A 108 -8.86 -2.41 9.43
N PRO A 109 -9.52 -2.41 8.25
CA PRO A 109 -10.41 -3.48 7.84
C PRO A 109 -9.73 -4.86 7.87
N ALA A 110 -10.51 -5.92 8.13
CA ALA A 110 -10.02 -7.29 8.10
C ALA A 110 -9.69 -7.78 6.69
N ASP A 111 -10.42 -7.28 5.70
CA ASP A 111 -10.31 -7.67 4.29
C ASP A 111 -9.90 -6.45 3.43
N PRO A 112 -9.21 -6.65 2.30
CA PRO A 112 -8.89 -5.57 1.37
C PRO A 112 -10.17 -4.97 0.74
N PRO A 113 -10.13 -3.73 0.24
CA PRO A 113 -8.91 -2.94 0.01
C PRO A 113 -8.38 -2.26 1.28
N TRP A 114 -7.04 -2.28 1.43
CA TRP A 114 -6.34 -1.52 2.46
C TRP A 114 -5.70 -0.29 1.81
N GLU A 115 -6.40 0.83 1.93
CA GLU A 115 -6.10 2.08 1.22
C GLU A 115 -5.20 3.03 2.02
N ASP A 116 -4.45 3.86 1.28
CA ASP A 116 -3.63 4.95 1.79
C ASP A 116 -2.61 4.50 2.86
N LEU A 117 -2.04 3.30 2.69
CA LEU A 117 -0.99 2.81 3.58
C LEU A 117 0.28 3.60 3.32
N ARG A 118 0.95 4.03 4.38
CA ARG A 118 2.07 4.97 4.28
C ARG A 118 3.14 4.71 5.32
N SER A 119 4.28 5.33 5.08
CA SER A 119 5.38 5.38 6.03
C SER A 119 5.04 6.27 7.25
N PRO A 120 5.73 6.08 8.39
CA PRO A 120 5.68 7.01 9.51
C PRO A 120 6.10 8.42 9.08
N LEU A 121 5.64 9.44 9.79
CA LEU A 121 6.09 10.81 9.56
C LEU A 121 7.60 10.94 9.85
N ASN A 122 8.26 11.80 9.07
CA ASN A 122 9.63 12.21 9.36
C ASN A 122 9.68 13.24 10.49
N GLU A 123 10.89 13.62 10.93
CA GLU A 123 11.09 14.63 11.99
C GLU A 123 10.45 15.99 11.67
N GLY A 124 10.22 16.29 10.38
CA GLY A 124 9.53 17.49 9.93
C GLY A 124 8.00 17.38 9.94
N GLY A 125 7.43 16.26 10.39
CA GLY A 125 5.99 16.02 10.41
C GLY A 125 5.37 15.77 9.03
N ASN A 126 6.18 15.39 8.03
CA ASN A 126 5.71 15.08 6.69
C ASN A 126 5.73 13.58 6.45
N ILE A 127 4.83 13.09 5.59
CA ILE A 127 4.86 11.72 5.10
C ILE A 127 6.03 11.60 4.12
N PRO A 128 7.07 10.80 4.39
CA PRO A 128 8.16 10.61 3.44
C PRO A 128 7.71 9.73 2.27
N THR A 129 8.43 9.80 1.17
CA THR A 129 8.32 8.82 0.07
C THR A 129 8.62 7.41 0.59
N ILE A 130 7.92 6.42 0.03
CA ILE A 130 8.11 5.01 0.36
C ILE A 130 9.46 4.55 -0.19
N SER A 131 10.30 4.02 0.70
CA SER A 131 11.60 3.45 0.37
C SER A 131 11.53 1.96 0.08
N HIS A 132 10.67 1.23 0.80
CA HIS A 132 10.29 -0.13 0.53
C HIS A 132 8.94 -0.43 1.20
N TRP A 133 8.28 -1.47 0.73
CA TRP A 133 7.14 -2.06 1.42
C TRP A 133 7.02 -3.52 1.02
N PHE A 134 6.34 -4.31 1.86
CA PHE A 134 6.05 -5.71 1.58
C PHE A 134 4.81 -6.17 2.37
N VAL A 135 4.18 -7.23 1.90
CA VAL A 135 3.04 -7.88 2.57
C VAL A 135 3.51 -9.22 3.10
N CYS A 136 3.18 -9.50 4.36
CA CYS A 136 3.47 -10.75 5.04
C CYS A 136 2.21 -11.60 5.13
N GLY A 137 2.39 -12.91 4.98
CA GLY A 137 1.28 -13.83 5.05
C GLY A 137 1.64 -15.26 4.72
N THR A 138 0.59 -16.08 4.59
CA THR A 138 0.67 -17.42 4.04
C THR A 138 0.08 -17.39 2.63
N PRO A 139 0.83 -17.76 1.58
CA PRO A 139 0.30 -17.75 0.22
C PRO A 139 -0.81 -18.79 0.06
N GLY A 140 -1.81 -18.46 -0.75
CA GLY A 140 -2.87 -19.40 -1.10
C GLY A 140 -2.43 -20.42 -2.13
N ASP A 141 -3.09 -21.58 -2.13
CA ASP A 141 -2.87 -22.67 -3.08
C ASP A 141 -3.22 -22.29 -4.55
N GLY A 142 -3.69 -21.05 -4.79
CA GLY A 142 -4.05 -20.52 -6.10
C GLY A 142 -2.88 -20.38 -7.07
N ASN A 143 -1.64 -20.52 -6.61
CA ASN A 143 -0.49 -20.59 -7.49
C ASN A 143 -0.24 -22.05 -7.90
N GLY A 144 -0.83 -22.46 -9.02
CA GLY A 144 -0.59 -23.75 -9.68
C GLY A 144 0.84 -23.96 -10.19
N ASN A 145 1.85 -23.45 -9.49
CA ASN A 145 3.24 -23.78 -9.71
C ASN A 145 3.57 -25.02 -8.87
N GLY A 146 3.08 -26.17 -9.36
CA GLY A 146 3.27 -27.48 -8.79
C GLY A 146 4.74 -27.85 -8.67
N ASN A 147 5.34 -27.51 -7.53
CA ASN A 147 6.61 -28.06 -7.12
C ASN A 147 6.55 -28.45 -5.65
N GLY A 148 6.01 -29.65 -5.38
CA GLY A 148 6.74 -30.54 -4.48
C GLY A 148 6.00 -31.28 -3.37
N ASP A 149 4.75 -30.98 -3.02
CA ASP A 149 4.05 -31.76 -2.00
C ASP A 149 2.65 -32.16 -2.50
N GLY A 150 2.56 -33.37 -3.03
CA GLY A 150 1.28 -34.06 -3.14
C GLY A 150 0.63 -34.14 -1.76
N ASP A 151 -0.70 -34.06 -1.75
CA ASP A 151 -1.59 -34.38 -0.62
C ASP A 151 -2.11 -33.24 0.28
N LYS A 152 -2.20 -31.99 -0.20
CA LYS A 152 -2.96 -30.94 0.53
C LYS A 152 -4.15 -30.33 -0.20
N CYS A 153 -4.82 -31.09 -1.07
CA CYS A 153 -6.22 -30.78 -1.39
C CYS A 153 -7.10 -30.99 -0.14
N CYS A 154 -7.31 -29.91 0.60
CA CYS A 154 -8.46 -29.57 1.43
C CYS A 154 -9.10 -30.69 2.29
N PRO A 155 -8.94 -30.72 3.62
CA PRO A 155 -9.92 -31.35 4.50
C PRO A 155 -10.89 -30.26 4.99
N GLY A 156 -11.94 -29.93 4.22
CA GLY A 156 -12.87 -28.95 4.77
C GLY A 156 -14.00 -28.37 3.93
N LEU A 157 -14.56 -29.04 2.92
CA LEU A 157 -15.91 -28.65 2.47
C LEU A 157 -16.66 -29.81 1.78
N LEU A 158 -16.77 -30.95 2.46
CA LEU A 158 -17.81 -31.96 2.17
C LEU A 158 -18.81 -31.99 3.32
N GLY A 159 -19.67 -30.97 3.34
CA GLY A 159 -20.91 -31.01 4.09
C GLY A 159 -21.99 -30.44 3.18
N ILE A 160 -22.98 -31.27 2.86
CA ILE A 160 -24.28 -30.97 2.22
C ILE A 160 -24.25 -30.45 0.77
N PHE A 161 -24.36 -31.36 -0.22
CA PHE A 161 -25.59 -31.58 -1.01
C PHE A 161 -25.38 -32.63 -2.14
N GLN A 162 -26.41 -33.46 -2.30
CA GLN A 162 -26.74 -34.35 -3.44
C GLN A 162 -25.92 -35.62 -3.72
N LEU A 163 -26.48 -36.72 -3.19
CA LEU A 163 -26.58 -38.01 -3.86
C LEU A 163 -27.03 -37.83 -5.33
N GLU A 164 -26.25 -38.34 -6.29
CA GLU A 164 -26.71 -39.11 -7.48
C GLU A 164 -25.52 -39.51 -8.38
N ASN A 165 -24.95 -40.68 -8.09
CA ASN A 165 -24.87 -41.82 -9.01
C ASN A 165 -24.27 -41.60 -10.43
N ILE A 166 -22.95 -41.74 -10.62
CA ILE A 166 -22.38 -42.25 -11.90
C ILE A 166 -21.12 -43.11 -11.67
N ASN A 167 -21.34 -44.43 -11.74
CA ASN A 167 -20.54 -45.46 -12.42
C ASN A 167 -19.05 -45.67 -12.05
N GLN A 168 -18.80 -46.68 -11.21
CA GLN A 168 -17.50 -47.33 -11.06
C GLN A 168 -17.15 -48.13 -12.32
N ASN A 169 -16.18 -47.68 -13.11
CA ASN A 169 -15.54 -48.55 -14.08
C ASN A 169 -14.23 -49.12 -13.51
N SER A 170 -14.40 -50.30 -12.92
CA SER A 170 -13.48 -51.43 -12.82
C SER A 170 -12.02 -51.20 -13.23
N GLY A 171 -11.12 -51.43 -12.26
CA GLY A 171 -9.71 -51.67 -12.53
C GLY A 171 -9.47 -52.95 -13.35
N TYR A 172 -8.35 -52.96 -14.07
CA TYR A 172 -7.59 -54.15 -14.42
C TYR A 172 -6.12 -53.77 -14.63
N ILE A 173 -5.27 -54.35 -13.79
CA ILE A 173 -3.81 -54.43 -13.91
C ILE A 173 -3.41 -55.30 -15.11
N ASN A 174 -2.42 -54.87 -15.91
CA ASN A 174 -1.43 -55.78 -16.51
C ASN A 174 -0.31 -55.00 -17.22
N GLU A 175 0.85 -54.88 -16.55
CA GLU A 175 2.14 -54.59 -17.19
C GLU A 175 2.93 -55.90 -17.31
N THR A 176 2.91 -56.52 -18.48
CA THR A 176 3.98 -57.42 -18.92
C THR A 176 4.07 -57.32 -20.44
N HIS A 177 5.23 -56.96 -20.97
CA HIS A 177 5.94 -57.70 -22.03
C HIS A 177 7.26 -56.98 -22.35
N GLY A 178 8.34 -57.53 -21.80
CA GLY A 178 9.70 -57.25 -22.27
C GLY A 178 9.94 -57.87 -23.65
N TRP A 179 10.72 -57.18 -24.47
CA TRP A 179 11.26 -57.69 -25.72
C TRP A 179 12.79 -57.73 -25.63
N LYS A 180 13.35 -58.93 -25.69
CA LYS A 180 14.71 -59.21 -26.18
C LYS A 180 14.55 -60.04 -27.45
N HIS A 181 15.10 -59.56 -28.55
CA HIS A 181 15.98 -60.29 -29.48
C HIS A 181 16.67 -59.28 -30.39
#